data_AF-A0AAW1T0G6-F1
#
_entry.id   AF-A0AAW1T0G6-F1
#
_cell.length_a   1.000
_cell.length_b   1.000
_cell.length_c   1.000
_cell.angle_alpha   90.00
_cell.angle_beta   90.00
_cell.angle_gamma   90.00
#
_symmetry.space_group_name_H-M   'P 1'
#
loop_
_entity.id
_entity.type
_entity.pdbx_description
1 polymer ?
#
loop_
_entity_poly.entity_id
_entity_poly.type
_entity_poly.pdbx_seq_one_letter_code
_entity_poly.pdbx_strand_id
1 'polypeptide(L)'
;MCKAEDQRRHYLLHNSLAQDVAELEGLVILAELQGAFVALVKMIFMNPKAFPACEVLAPACLSLASTGSNVNMAGSPALLMLLAGCQHNLGQMAAVSASTVSDWRVPAKLSCTCQSCRSVQFFLDNPSQQTKNLTLYHDALSHVRQSLREVSSDVTLSEPPRKRTKTPYTITATKKHDRNRIRMALRRKSLPLLQSISAHLNQIKEKAVGSTSYFLEQLTNPALAGRSSKEAKAAYAAVPKRPAASQQSAEVIDLTDGDSDSLAKKRRLALNI
;
A
#
# COMPACT_ATOMS: atom_id res chain seq x y z
N MET A 1 52.31 -42.53 -12.18
CA MET A 1 51.87 -41.45 -11.27
C MET A 1 50.95 -40.42 -11.95
N CYS A 2 51.06 -40.17 -13.26
CA CYS A 2 50.26 -39.16 -13.98
C CYS A 2 48.73 -39.38 -13.96
N LYS A 3 48.23 -40.64 -14.02
CA LYS A 3 46.79 -40.93 -14.03
C LYS A 3 46.03 -40.53 -12.76
N ALA A 4 46.70 -40.50 -11.60
CA ALA A 4 46.05 -40.21 -10.32
C ALA A 4 45.83 -38.70 -10.10
N GLU A 5 46.72 -37.86 -10.63
CA GLU A 5 46.58 -36.39 -10.57
C GLU A 5 45.51 -35.88 -11.53
N ASP A 6 45.42 -36.46 -12.74
CA ASP A 6 44.34 -36.13 -13.69
C ASP A 6 42.97 -36.51 -13.14
N GLN A 7 42.86 -37.65 -12.45
CA GLN A 7 41.61 -38.09 -11.83
C GLN A 7 41.20 -37.19 -10.64
N ARG A 8 42.19 -36.67 -9.88
CA ARG A 8 41.95 -35.71 -8.80
C ARG A 8 41.54 -34.33 -9.31
N ARG A 9 42.14 -33.83 -10.40
CA ARG A 9 41.74 -32.58 -11.05
C ARG A 9 40.33 -32.65 -11.63
N HIS A 10 40.00 -33.77 -12.27
CA HIS A 10 38.66 -34.01 -12.82
C HIS A 10 37.59 -34.02 -11.70
N TYR A 11 37.90 -34.63 -10.55
CA TYR A 11 36.99 -34.65 -9.40
C TYR A 11 36.77 -33.25 -8.77
N LEU A 12 37.83 -32.44 -8.64
CA LEU A 12 37.73 -31.09 -8.09
C LEU A 12 36.95 -30.13 -9.01
N LEU A 13 37.12 -30.24 -10.33
CA LEU A 13 36.35 -29.47 -11.31
C LEU A 13 34.86 -29.82 -11.28
N HIS A 14 34.52 -31.11 -11.17
CA HIS A 14 33.12 -31.55 -11.04
C HIS A 14 32.45 -31.06 -9.75
N ASN A 15 33.17 -31.07 -8.62
CA ASN A 15 32.61 -30.55 -7.37
C ASN A 15 32.44 -29.03 -7.39
N SER A 16 33.35 -28.28 -8.03
CA SER A 16 33.18 -26.83 -8.23
C SER A 16 31.96 -26.53 -9.09
N LEU A 17 31.83 -27.22 -10.23
CA LEU A 17 30.69 -27.05 -11.13
C LEU A 17 29.36 -27.46 -10.47
N ALA A 18 29.34 -28.50 -9.64
CA ALA A 18 28.14 -28.90 -8.90
C ALA A 18 27.73 -27.83 -7.87
N GLN A 19 28.70 -27.18 -7.23
CA GLN A 19 28.45 -26.09 -6.30
C GLN A 19 27.95 -24.83 -7.02
N ASP A 20 28.55 -24.49 -8.17
CA ASP A 20 28.10 -23.37 -9.02
C ASP A 20 26.68 -23.58 -9.58
N VAL A 21 26.34 -24.82 -9.98
CA VAL A 21 24.99 -25.18 -10.45
C VAL A 21 23.97 -25.11 -9.32
N ALA A 22 24.32 -25.58 -8.11
CA ALA A 22 23.44 -25.48 -6.95
C ALA A 22 23.18 -24.01 -6.52
N GLU A 23 24.20 -23.15 -6.62
CA GLU A 23 24.04 -21.71 -6.40
C GLU A 23 23.15 -21.06 -7.47
N LEU A 24 23.30 -21.44 -8.74
CA LEU A 24 22.46 -20.95 -9.84
C LEU A 24 21.01 -21.45 -9.72
N GLU A 25 20.78 -22.71 -9.37
CA GLU A 25 19.44 -23.25 -9.10
C GLU A 25 18.78 -22.53 -7.92
N GLY A 26 19.53 -22.25 -6.86
CA GLY A 26 19.06 -21.45 -5.72
C GLY A 26 18.63 -20.03 -6.14
N LEU A 27 19.40 -19.38 -7.02
CA LEU A 27 19.07 -18.05 -7.54
C LEU A 27 17.84 -18.05 -8.46
N VAL A 28 17.63 -19.11 -9.25
CA VAL A 28 16.44 -19.28 -10.10
C VAL A 28 15.18 -19.47 -9.24
N ILE A 29 15.23 -20.31 -8.22
CA ILE A 29 14.10 -20.55 -7.29
C ILE A 29 13.72 -19.25 -6.56
N LEU A 30 14.71 -18.47 -6.11
CA LEU A 30 14.48 -17.16 -5.47
C LEU A 30 13.83 -16.16 -6.44
N ALA A 31 14.22 -16.15 -7.72
CA ALA A 31 13.62 -15.27 -8.72
C ALA A 31 12.17 -15.63 -9.03
N GLU A 32 11.84 -16.92 -9.15
CA GLU A 32 10.47 -17.40 -9.36
C GLU A 32 9.56 -17.10 -8.17
N LEU A 33 10.06 -17.34 -6.95
CA LEU A 33 9.37 -16.96 -5.72
C LEU A 33 9.07 -15.46 -5.70
N GLN A 34 10.04 -14.62 -6.11
CA GLN A 34 9.85 -13.18 -6.15
C GLN A 34 8.79 -12.75 -7.18
N GLY A 35 8.71 -13.44 -8.32
CA GLY A 35 7.63 -13.26 -9.30
C GLY A 35 6.25 -13.61 -8.72
N ALA A 36 6.16 -14.72 -8.00
CA ALA A 36 4.93 -15.14 -7.32
C ALA A 36 4.50 -14.13 -6.24
N PHE A 37 5.46 -13.59 -5.47
CA PHE A 37 5.17 -12.53 -4.49
C PHE A 37 4.64 -11.26 -5.14
N VAL A 38 5.19 -10.82 -6.28
CA VAL A 38 4.66 -9.66 -7.00
C VAL A 38 3.23 -9.90 -7.49
N ALA A 39 2.91 -11.11 -7.96
CA ALA A 39 1.54 -11.47 -8.36
C ALA A 39 0.57 -11.45 -7.17
N LEU A 40 1.01 -11.97 -6.00
CA LEU A 40 0.24 -11.92 -4.76
C LEU A 40 -0.05 -10.48 -4.32
N VAL A 41 0.97 -9.61 -4.33
CA VAL A 41 0.81 -8.19 -3.99
C VAL A 41 -0.23 -7.51 -4.88
N LYS A 42 -0.22 -7.79 -6.20
CA LYS A 42 -1.26 -7.30 -7.11
C LYS A 42 -2.65 -7.81 -6.74
N MET A 43 -2.78 -9.10 -6.43
CA MET A 43 -4.04 -9.71 -6.00
C MET A 43 -4.61 -9.05 -4.74
N ILE A 44 -3.75 -8.72 -3.77
CA ILE A 44 -4.15 -8.01 -2.54
C ILE A 44 -4.76 -6.66 -2.90
N PHE A 45 -4.10 -5.85 -3.74
CA PHE A 45 -4.59 -4.53 -4.12
C PHE A 45 -5.82 -4.55 -5.04
N MET A 46 -6.03 -5.63 -5.80
CA MET A 46 -7.25 -5.82 -6.60
C MET A 46 -8.48 -6.20 -5.75
N ASN A 47 -8.31 -6.57 -4.49
CA ASN A 47 -9.38 -7.03 -3.61
C ASN A 47 -9.49 -6.21 -2.32
N PRO A 48 -9.74 -4.88 -2.40
CA PRO A 48 -9.74 -3.99 -1.23
C PRO A 48 -10.82 -4.33 -0.18
N LYS A 49 -11.88 -5.06 -0.56
CA LYS A 49 -12.90 -5.56 0.38
C LYS A 49 -12.39 -6.71 1.25
N ALA A 50 -11.57 -7.59 0.67
CA ALA A 50 -10.97 -8.71 1.39
C ALA A 50 -9.75 -8.27 2.22
N PHE A 51 -9.04 -7.25 1.72
CA PHE A 51 -7.84 -6.69 2.35
C PHE A 51 -8.03 -5.20 2.67
N PRO A 52 -8.87 -4.86 3.66
CA PRO A 52 -9.07 -3.47 4.07
C PRO A 52 -7.74 -2.85 4.54
N ALA A 53 -7.46 -1.64 4.06
CA ALA A 53 -6.14 -1.01 4.18
C ALA A 53 -5.73 -0.76 5.63
N CYS A 54 -6.64 -0.25 6.48
CA CYS A 54 -6.35 0.08 7.86
C CYS A 54 -6.38 -1.15 8.78
N GLU A 55 -7.30 -2.08 8.52
CA GLU A 55 -7.59 -3.20 9.43
C GLU A 55 -6.69 -4.42 9.19
N VAL A 56 -6.25 -4.66 7.96
CA VAL A 56 -5.49 -5.87 7.60
C VAL A 56 -4.15 -5.52 6.97
N LEU A 57 -4.18 -4.71 5.91
CA LEU A 57 -2.98 -4.49 5.08
C LEU A 57 -1.89 -3.73 5.84
N ALA A 58 -2.21 -2.62 6.48
CA ALA A 58 -1.23 -1.81 7.18
C ALA A 58 -0.60 -2.53 8.39
N PRO A 59 -1.36 -3.20 9.28
CA PRO A 59 -0.78 -4.03 10.33
C PRO A 59 0.14 -5.13 9.78
N ALA A 60 -0.25 -5.82 8.71
CA ALA A 60 0.58 -6.84 8.07
C ALA A 60 1.88 -6.24 7.51
N CYS A 61 1.78 -5.08 6.83
CA CYS A 61 2.95 -4.35 6.34
C CYS A 61 3.92 -3.96 7.46
N LEU A 62 3.40 -3.44 8.58
CA LEU A 62 4.21 -3.06 9.74
C LEU A 62 4.88 -4.27 10.38
N SER A 63 4.15 -5.39 10.54
CA SER A 63 4.71 -6.64 11.05
C SER A 63 5.80 -7.22 10.14
N LEU A 64 5.60 -7.16 8.81
CA LEU A 64 6.62 -7.58 7.85
C LEU A 64 7.83 -6.65 7.87
N ALA A 65 7.64 -5.33 7.99
CA ALA A 65 8.72 -4.37 8.07
C ALA A 65 9.54 -4.50 9.37
N SER A 66 8.90 -4.81 10.50
CA SER A 66 9.60 -5.05 11.76
C SER A 66 10.39 -6.36 11.74
N THR A 67 9.82 -7.43 11.17
CA THR A 67 10.44 -8.76 11.13
C THR A 67 11.52 -8.86 10.05
N GLY A 68 11.34 -8.14 8.94
CA GLY A 68 12.30 -8.03 7.83
C GLY A 68 13.60 -7.30 8.21
N SER A 69 13.71 -6.75 9.41
CA SER A 69 14.99 -6.29 9.96
C SER A 69 15.95 -7.44 10.31
N ASN A 70 15.43 -8.65 10.52
CA ASN A 70 16.19 -9.85 10.90
C ASN A 70 16.43 -10.84 9.75
N VAL A 71 15.70 -10.71 8.64
CA VAL A 71 15.82 -11.57 7.46
C VAL A 71 16.32 -10.70 6.31
N ASN A 72 17.14 -11.23 5.40
CA ASN A 72 17.67 -10.54 4.20
C ASN A 72 16.57 -10.08 3.20
N MET A 73 15.31 -9.98 3.64
CA MET A 73 14.17 -9.40 2.94
C MET A 73 14.14 -7.87 3.00
N ALA A 74 14.99 -7.23 3.82
CA ALA A 74 15.17 -5.78 3.79
C ALA A 74 15.59 -5.34 2.37
N GLY A 75 14.66 -4.75 1.63
CA GLY A 75 14.89 -4.34 0.23
C GLY A 75 14.36 -5.29 -0.83
N SER A 76 13.63 -6.35 -0.47
CA SER A 76 12.98 -7.20 -1.48
C SER A 76 11.96 -6.38 -2.30
N PRO A 77 11.96 -6.47 -3.64
CA PRO A 77 11.05 -5.72 -4.49
C PRO A 77 9.57 -5.90 -4.13
N ALA A 78 9.17 -7.12 -3.73
CA ALA A 78 7.80 -7.40 -3.35
C ALA A 78 7.39 -6.70 -2.05
N LEU A 79 8.25 -6.70 -1.03
CA LEU A 79 7.99 -5.97 0.22
C LEU A 79 7.92 -4.47 -0.02
N LEU A 80 8.82 -3.94 -0.86
CA LEU A 80 8.82 -2.52 -1.23
C LEU A 80 7.55 -2.13 -1.99
N MET A 81 7.11 -2.95 -2.95
CA MET A 81 5.84 -2.74 -3.66
C MET A 81 4.65 -2.79 -2.72
N LEU A 82 4.64 -3.73 -1.77
CA LEU A 82 3.57 -3.86 -0.78
C LEU A 82 3.51 -2.61 0.13
N LEU A 83 4.65 -2.17 0.67
CA LEU A 83 4.75 -0.99 1.51
C LEU A 83 4.38 0.28 0.76
N ALA A 84 4.89 0.48 -0.46
CA ALA A 84 4.58 1.64 -1.28
C ALA A 84 3.10 1.69 -1.68
N GLY A 85 2.52 0.55 -2.08
CA GLY A 85 1.09 0.47 -2.39
C GLY A 85 0.21 0.69 -1.15
N CYS A 86 0.62 0.21 0.03
CA CYS A 86 -0.08 0.48 1.27
C CYS A 86 -0.01 1.97 1.64
N GLN A 87 1.17 2.58 1.53
CA GLN A 87 1.36 4.03 1.73
C GLN A 87 0.46 4.84 0.80
N HIS A 88 0.39 4.47 -0.48
CA HIS A 88 -0.46 5.14 -1.46
C HIS A 88 -1.95 5.06 -1.08
N ASN A 89 -2.46 3.87 -0.74
CA ASN A 89 -3.85 3.69 -0.33
C ASN A 89 -4.20 4.48 0.93
N LEU A 90 -3.35 4.42 1.96
CA LEU A 90 -3.54 5.20 3.18
C LEU A 90 -3.47 6.70 2.91
N GLY A 91 -2.60 7.13 1.99
CA GLY A 91 -2.48 8.50 1.51
C GLY A 91 -3.79 9.00 0.87
N GLN A 92 -4.41 8.21 0.00
CA GLN A 92 -5.71 8.55 -0.58
C GLN A 92 -6.81 8.71 0.49
N MET A 93 -6.82 7.83 1.49
CA MET A 93 -7.77 7.92 2.61
C MET A 93 -7.47 9.13 3.51
N ALA A 94 -6.19 9.45 3.71
CA ALA A 94 -5.72 10.59 4.47
C ALA A 94 -5.83 11.92 3.71
N ALA A 95 -6.02 11.91 2.39
CA ALA A 95 -6.17 13.13 1.58
C ALA A 95 -7.57 13.74 1.67
N VAL A 96 -8.55 13.05 2.25
CA VAL A 96 -9.92 13.57 2.39
C VAL A 96 -9.90 14.84 3.24
N SER A 97 -10.18 16.00 2.65
CA SER A 97 -10.18 17.29 3.33
C SER A 97 -11.03 17.23 4.60
N ALA A 98 -10.42 17.57 5.73
CA ALA A 98 -11.12 17.69 7.01
C ALA A 98 -11.93 19.00 7.08
N SER A 99 -12.54 19.41 5.96
CA SER A 99 -13.46 20.52 5.96
C SER A 99 -14.60 20.14 6.90
N THR A 100 -14.67 20.86 8.02
CA THR A 100 -15.85 20.94 8.88
C THR A 100 -17.04 21.06 7.96
N VAL A 101 -17.96 20.11 8.01
CA VAL A 101 -19.11 20.12 7.10
C VAL A 101 -20.05 21.23 7.58
N SER A 102 -19.75 22.45 7.16
CA SER A 102 -20.67 23.58 7.19
C SER A 102 -21.72 23.44 6.09
N ASP A 103 -21.52 22.53 5.13
CA ASP A 103 -22.39 22.34 3.98
C ASP A 103 -23.22 21.05 4.12
N TRP A 104 -24.47 21.22 4.53
CA TRP A 104 -25.47 20.17 4.60
C TRP A 104 -26.10 19.84 3.23
N ARG A 105 -25.56 20.30 2.10
CA ARG A 105 -26.08 19.90 0.78
C ARG A 105 -25.96 18.40 0.58
N VAL A 106 -27.02 17.80 0.07
CA VAL A 106 -27.03 16.40 -0.39
C VAL A 106 -27.08 16.46 -1.92
N PRO A 107 -26.09 15.91 -2.65
CA PRO A 107 -26.05 15.93 -4.12
C PRO A 107 -27.03 14.91 -4.70
N ALA A 108 -28.31 15.10 -4.43
CA ALA A 108 -29.42 14.23 -4.81
C ALA A 108 -30.46 15.08 -5.55
N LYS A 109 -30.93 14.57 -6.70
CA LYS A 109 -31.91 15.26 -7.55
C LYS A 109 -33.16 14.39 -7.67
N LEU A 110 -34.26 14.86 -7.08
CA LEU A 110 -35.56 14.20 -7.22
C LEU A 110 -36.09 14.43 -8.64
N SER A 111 -36.51 13.35 -9.31
CA SER A 111 -37.10 13.40 -10.66
C SER A 111 -38.51 13.98 -10.66
N CYS A 112 -39.26 13.77 -9.57
CA CYS A 112 -40.63 14.26 -9.44
C CYS A 112 -40.67 15.77 -9.15
N THR A 113 -41.58 16.46 -9.83
CA THR A 113 -41.76 17.92 -9.73
C THR A 113 -42.96 18.33 -8.88
N CYS A 114 -43.60 17.41 -8.14
CA CYS A 114 -44.72 17.74 -7.26
C CYS A 114 -44.32 18.71 -6.15
N GLN A 115 -45.27 19.44 -5.57
CA GLN A 115 -45.00 20.47 -4.56
C GLN A 115 -44.21 19.92 -3.35
N SER A 116 -44.55 18.72 -2.89
CA SER A 116 -43.86 18.02 -1.81
C SER A 116 -42.41 17.70 -2.17
N CYS A 117 -42.16 17.13 -3.36
CA CYS A 117 -40.82 16.82 -3.82
C CYS A 117 -39.98 18.08 -4.08
N ARG A 118 -40.57 19.19 -4.56
CA ARG A 118 -39.86 20.47 -4.67
C ARG A 118 -39.43 21.02 -3.31
N SER A 119 -40.30 20.94 -2.30
CA SER A 119 -39.96 21.37 -0.93
C SER A 119 -38.83 20.53 -0.31
N VAL A 120 -38.80 19.23 -0.64
CA VAL A 120 -37.72 18.33 -0.26
C VAL A 120 -36.45 18.65 -1.04
N GLN A 121 -36.51 18.86 -2.37
CA GLN A 121 -35.35 19.24 -3.18
C GLN A 121 -34.71 20.53 -2.66
N PHE A 122 -35.52 21.56 -2.38
CA PHE A 122 -35.02 22.80 -1.78
C PHE A 122 -34.34 22.56 -0.43
N PHE A 123 -34.86 21.63 0.37
CA PHE A 123 -34.20 21.21 1.60
C PHE A 123 -32.86 20.52 1.32
N LEU A 124 -32.79 19.58 0.36
CA LEU A 124 -31.55 18.91 -0.01
C LEU A 124 -30.45 19.89 -0.47
N ASP A 125 -30.84 20.92 -1.22
CA ASP A 125 -29.93 21.94 -1.76
C ASP A 125 -29.53 23.02 -0.74
N ASN A 126 -30.17 23.07 0.44
CA ASN A 126 -29.88 24.06 1.47
C ASN A 126 -28.62 23.65 2.28
N PRO A 127 -27.53 24.43 2.22
CA PRO A 127 -26.27 24.11 2.91
C PRO A 127 -26.33 24.36 4.43
N SER A 128 -27.21 25.23 4.92
CA SER A 128 -27.26 25.59 6.35
C SER A 128 -28.23 24.72 7.16
N GLN A 129 -29.10 23.97 6.48
CA GLN A 129 -30.21 23.27 7.12
C GLN A 129 -29.99 21.76 7.15
N GLN A 130 -29.70 21.24 8.35
CA GLN A 130 -29.61 19.79 8.62
C GLN A 130 -30.99 19.14 8.75
N THR A 131 -31.92 19.82 9.44
CA THR A 131 -33.25 19.30 9.76
C THR A 131 -34.35 20.22 9.23
N LYS A 132 -35.43 19.65 8.71
CA LYS A 132 -36.62 20.39 8.28
C LYS A 132 -37.87 19.60 8.62
N ASN A 133 -38.83 20.29 9.23
CA ASN A 133 -40.16 19.75 9.38
C ASN A 133 -40.95 19.94 8.09
N LEU A 134 -41.53 18.86 7.58
CA LEU A 134 -42.40 18.86 6.41
C LEU A 134 -43.80 18.48 6.86
N THR A 135 -44.78 19.26 6.42
CA THR A 135 -46.19 18.96 6.66
C THR A 135 -46.76 18.33 5.39
N LEU A 136 -47.07 17.04 5.45
CA LEU A 136 -47.50 16.23 4.31
C LEU A 136 -48.76 15.43 4.62
N TYR A 137 -49.62 15.24 3.63
CA TYR A 137 -50.69 14.23 3.68
C TYR A 137 -50.10 12.82 3.47
N HIS A 138 -50.86 11.78 3.83
CA HIS A 138 -50.40 10.39 3.79
C HIS A 138 -49.84 9.98 2.41
N ASP A 139 -50.55 10.31 1.33
CA ASP A 139 -50.16 9.91 -0.03
C ASP A 139 -48.93 10.68 -0.52
N ALA A 140 -48.79 11.95 -0.11
CA ALA A 140 -47.59 12.73 -0.36
C ALA A 140 -46.39 12.17 0.43
N LEU A 141 -46.61 11.66 1.64
CA LEU A 141 -45.57 11.09 2.48
C LEU A 141 -45.02 9.78 1.90
N SER A 142 -45.90 8.87 1.45
CA SER A 142 -45.47 7.61 0.81
C SER A 142 -44.67 7.88 -0.46
N HIS A 143 -45.12 8.83 -1.28
CA HIS A 143 -44.44 9.25 -2.50
C HIS A 143 -43.05 9.87 -2.23
N VAL A 144 -42.95 10.80 -1.26
CA VAL A 144 -41.67 11.41 -0.89
C VAL A 144 -40.70 10.37 -0.33
N ARG A 145 -41.18 9.43 0.49
CA ARG A 145 -40.36 8.31 1.01
C ARG A 145 -39.80 7.45 -0.11
N GLN A 146 -40.62 7.13 -1.11
CA GLN A 146 -40.17 6.37 -2.27
C GLN A 146 -39.12 7.16 -3.08
N SER A 147 -39.43 8.40 -3.41
CA SER A 147 -38.53 9.27 -4.19
C SER A 147 -37.18 9.48 -3.50
N LEU A 148 -37.17 9.64 -2.17
CA LEU A 148 -35.91 9.75 -1.41
C LEU A 148 -35.12 8.44 -1.38
N ARG A 149 -35.79 7.28 -1.26
CA ARG A 149 -35.11 5.98 -1.28
C ARG A 149 -34.41 5.69 -2.60
N GLU A 150 -34.98 6.16 -3.71
CA GLU A 150 -34.40 5.99 -5.05
C GLU A 150 -33.15 6.85 -5.26
N VAL A 151 -33.07 8.02 -4.62
CA VAL A 151 -32.04 9.03 -4.93
C VAL A 151 -30.99 9.17 -3.81
N SER A 152 -31.34 8.97 -2.54
CA SER A 152 -30.40 9.20 -1.43
C SER A 152 -30.65 8.32 -0.20
N SER A 153 -29.61 7.64 0.27
CA SER A 153 -29.57 6.98 1.59
C SER A 153 -29.36 7.95 2.76
N ASP A 154 -28.97 9.19 2.46
CA ASP A 154 -28.39 10.13 3.42
C ASP A 154 -29.45 11.03 4.07
N VAL A 155 -30.75 10.71 3.92
CA VAL A 155 -31.85 11.45 4.53
C VAL A 155 -32.77 10.48 5.24
N THR A 156 -33.06 10.75 6.51
CA THR A 156 -34.06 10.02 7.29
C THR A 156 -35.28 10.87 7.55
N LEU A 157 -36.45 10.26 7.41
CA LEU A 157 -37.72 10.86 7.76
C LEU A 157 -38.22 10.20 9.05
N SER A 158 -38.29 10.95 10.14
CA SER A 158 -38.88 10.52 11.40
C SER A 158 -40.29 11.09 11.57
N GLU A 159 -41.21 10.25 12.01
CA GLU A 159 -42.52 10.67 12.49
C GLU A 159 -42.44 10.99 13.99
N PRO A 160 -43.17 12.00 14.48
CA PRO A 160 -43.23 12.30 15.90
C PRO A 160 -43.86 11.14 16.68
N PRO A 161 -43.43 10.88 17.92
CA PRO A 161 -43.82 9.69 18.70
C PRO A 161 -45.31 9.60 19.07
N ARG A 162 -46.10 10.65 18.82
CA ARG A 162 -47.53 10.68 19.13
C ARG A 162 -48.34 10.22 17.91
N LYS A 163 -49.01 9.07 18.03
CA LYS A 163 -50.07 8.62 17.09
C LYS A 163 -51.11 9.73 16.94
N ARG A 164 -50.95 10.58 15.92
CA ARG A 164 -51.94 11.60 15.57
C ARG A 164 -52.88 11.02 14.54
N THR A 165 -54.15 10.95 14.92
CA THR A 165 -55.32 10.61 14.11
C THR A 165 -55.75 11.73 13.16
N LYS A 166 -54.99 12.82 13.05
CA LYS A 166 -55.33 13.98 12.21
C LYS A 166 -54.25 14.24 11.17
N THR A 167 -54.68 14.22 9.92
CA THR A 167 -53.98 14.77 8.76
C THR A 167 -54.00 16.30 8.84
N PRO A 168 -52.96 17.01 8.33
CA PRO A 168 -51.71 16.50 7.76
C PRO A 168 -50.65 16.08 8.81
N TYR A 169 -49.75 15.18 8.42
CA TYR A 169 -48.63 14.70 9.23
C TYR A 169 -47.47 15.70 9.22
N THR A 170 -46.90 15.98 10.39
CA THR A 170 -45.61 16.68 10.48
C THR A 170 -44.51 15.64 10.63
N ILE A 171 -43.66 15.51 9.61
CA ILE A 171 -42.48 14.64 9.63
C ILE A 171 -41.22 15.48 9.73
N THR A 172 -40.21 14.99 10.45
CA THR A 172 -38.90 15.63 10.51
C THR A 172 -37.98 14.94 9.53
N ALA A 173 -37.55 15.66 8.50
CA ALA A 173 -36.50 15.23 7.59
C ALA A 173 -35.13 15.64 8.17
N THR A 174 -34.23 14.69 8.31
CA THR A 174 -32.88 14.88 8.85
C THR A 174 -31.85 14.37 7.86
N LYS A 175 -30.94 15.24 7.44
CA LYS A 175 -29.79 14.86 6.63
C LYS A 175 -28.73 14.20 7.51
N LYS A 176 -28.17 13.11 7.01
CA LYS A 176 -27.11 12.34 7.64
C LYS A 176 -25.84 12.47 6.82
N HIS A 177 -24.78 12.99 7.42
CA HIS A 177 -23.45 12.92 6.84
C HIS A 177 -22.77 11.58 7.16
N ASP A 178 -23.48 10.46 7.07
CA ASP A 178 -22.91 9.14 7.41
C ASP A 178 -21.70 8.83 6.53
N ARG A 179 -21.76 9.16 5.24
CA ARG A 179 -20.61 9.02 4.32
C ARG A 179 -19.43 9.89 4.75
N ASN A 180 -19.64 11.15 5.12
CA ASN A 180 -18.53 11.98 5.56
C ASN A 180 -18.00 11.56 6.93
N ARG A 181 -18.87 11.12 7.85
CA ARG A 181 -18.49 10.55 9.14
C ARG A 181 -17.62 9.31 8.95
N ILE A 182 -18.00 8.41 8.04
CA ILE A 182 -17.21 7.23 7.67
C ILE A 182 -15.86 7.67 7.09
N ARG A 183 -15.84 8.63 6.14
CA ARG A 183 -14.58 9.14 5.55
C ARG A 183 -13.66 9.78 6.59
N MET A 184 -14.20 10.56 7.52
CA MET A 184 -13.44 11.17 8.62
C MET A 184 -12.92 10.12 9.60
N ALA A 185 -13.72 9.11 9.92
CA ALA A 185 -13.28 7.98 10.73
C ALA A 185 -12.13 7.21 10.06
N LEU A 186 -12.24 6.96 8.75
CA LEU A 186 -11.17 6.33 7.96
C LEU A 186 -9.90 7.19 7.95
N ARG A 187 -10.01 8.51 7.75
CA ARG A 187 -8.89 9.45 7.83
C ARG A 187 -8.19 9.40 9.18
N ARG A 188 -8.95 9.42 10.29
CA ARG A 188 -8.38 9.35 11.65
C ARG A 188 -7.59 8.06 11.87
N LYS A 189 -8.07 6.94 11.33
CA LYS A 189 -7.35 5.66 11.37
C LYS A 189 -6.13 5.64 10.44
N SER A 190 -6.23 6.21 9.25
CA SER A 190 -5.19 6.09 8.22
C SER A 190 -3.96 6.97 8.49
N LEU A 191 -4.13 8.13 9.12
CA LEU A 191 -3.03 9.06 9.42
C LEU A 191 -1.87 8.45 10.23
N PRO A 192 -2.09 7.84 11.41
CA PRO A 192 -0.99 7.25 12.18
C PRO A 192 -0.33 6.08 11.43
N LEU A 193 -1.13 5.26 10.74
CA LEU A 193 -0.62 4.14 9.94
C LEU A 193 0.26 4.63 8.78
N LEU A 194 -0.16 5.71 8.10
CA LEU A 194 0.59 6.34 7.02
C LEU A 194 1.95 6.86 7.53
N GLN A 195 1.97 7.48 8.70
CA GLN A 195 3.21 7.96 9.34
C GLN A 195 4.17 6.79 9.62
N SER A 196 3.68 5.71 10.24
CA SER A 196 4.50 4.53 10.54
C SER A 196 5.07 3.86 9.29
N ILE A 197 4.24 3.64 8.26
CA ILE A 197 4.70 3.03 7.00
C ILE A 197 5.71 3.92 6.28
N SER A 198 5.49 5.24 6.27
CA SER A 198 6.43 6.19 5.67
C SER A 198 7.77 6.18 6.40
N ALA A 199 7.77 6.10 7.73
CA ALA A 199 8.98 6.00 8.53
C ALA A 199 9.78 4.71 8.19
N HIS A 200 9.11 3.57 8.09
CA HIS A 200 9.76 2.32 7.68
C HIS A 200 10.34 2.38 6.27
N LEU A 201 9.61 2.96 5.30
CA LEU A 201 10.13 3.14 3.94
C LEU A 201 11.38 4.03 3.93
N ASN A 202 11.43 5.10 4.72
CA ASN A 202 12.60 5.94 4.83
C ASN A 202 13.79 5.21 5.48
N GLN A 203 13.56 4.42 6.53
CA GLN A 203 14.62 3.59 7.13
C GLN A 203 15.18 2.56 6.13
N ILE A 204 14.32 1.97 5.29
CA ILE A 204 14.78 1.05 4.24
C ILE A 204 15.58 1.81 3.17
N LYS A 205 15.17 3.04 2.81
CA LYS A 205 15.92 3.90 1.87
C LYS A 205 17.31 4.25 2.40
N GLU A 206 17.43 4.62 3.67
CA GLU A 206 18.72 4.97 4.30
C GLU A 206 19.68 3.77 4.35
N LYS A 207 19.14 2.57 4.54
CA LYS A 207 19.93 1.32 4.57
C LYS A 207 20.18 0.73 3.17
N ALA A 208 19.46 1.18 2.16
CA ALA A 208 19.57 0.68 0.80
C ALA A 208 20.81 1.24 0.11
N VAL A 209 21.68 0.33 -0.38
CA VAL A 209 22.85 0.68 -1.20
C VAL A 209 22.61 0.21 -2.64
N GLY A 210 22.96 1.02 -3.64
CA GLY A 210 22.92 0.64 -5.06
C GLY A 210 21.50 0.52 -5.66
N SER A 211 21.21 -0.61 -6.33
CA SER A 211 20.00 -0.82 -7.16
C SER A 211 18.68 -0.68 -6.40
N THR A 212 18.68 -0.91 -5.08
CA THR A 212 17.49 -0.85 -4.23
C THR A 212 17.03 0.59 -3.98
N SER A 213 17.97 1.53 -3.94
CA SER A 213 17.69 2.97 -3.78
C SER A 213 16.94 3.52 -4.99
N TYR A 214 17.40 3.20 -6.20
CA TYR A 214 16.74 3.60 -7.45
C TYR A 214 15.31 3.04 -7.58
N PHE A 215 15.11 1.77 -7.20
CA PHE A 215 13.78 1.14 -7.24
C PHE A 215 12.81 1.79 -6.24
N LEU A 216 13.29 2.11 -5.03
CA LEU A 216 12.52 2.84 -4.02
C LEU A 216 12.13 4.23 -4.49
N GLU A 217 13.02 4.93 -5.16
CA GLU A 217 12.77 6.25 -5.72
C GLU A 217 11.68 6.20 -6.80
N GLN A 218 11.71 5.21 -7.69
CA GLN A 218 10.63 5.00 -8.67
C GLN A 218 9.27 4.68 -8.04
N LEU A 219 9.24 3.82 -7.02
CA LEU A 219 7.99 3.39 -6.38
C LEU A 219 7.34 4.46 -5.51
N THR A 220 8.15 5.34 -4.91
CA THR A 220 7.66 6.39 -4.00
C THR A 220 7.48 7.74 -4.68
N ASN A 221 7.85 7.88 -5.96
CA ASN A 221 7.66 9.11 -6.70
C ASN A 221 6.18 9.29 -7.12
N PRO A 222 5.48 10.30 -6.58
CA PRO A 222 4.07 10.54 -6.90
C PRO A 222 3.84 10.91 -8.37
N ALA A 223 4.85 11.41 -9.09
CA ALA A 223 4.75 11.71 -10.52
C ALA A 223 4.69 10.46 -11.42
N LEU A 224 5.09 9.29 -10.90
CA LEU A 224 5.06 8.00 -11.61
C LEU A 224 3.89 7.12 -11.17
N ALA A 225 3.29 7.38 -10.00
CA ALA A 225 2.19 6.60 -9.41
C ALA A 225 0.85 6.69 -10.18
N GLY A 226 0.76 7.50 -11.24
CA GLY A 226 -0.43 7.64 -12.09
C GLY A 226 -0.29 7.08 -13.52
N ARG A 227 0.85 6.48 -13.88
CA ARG A 227 1.07 5.96 -15.23
C ARG A 227 0.45 4.59 -15.41
N SER A 228 -0.19 4.39 -16.56
CA SER A 228 -0.94 3.19 -16.90
C SER A 228 -0.08 1.91 -16.80
N SER A 229 -0.71 0.75 -16.60
CA SER A 229 -0.02 -0.56 -16.54
C SER A 229 0.93 -0.81 -17.73
N LYS A 230 0.70 -0.15 -18.87
CA LYS A 230 1.53 -0.21 -20.08
C LYS A 230 2.85 0.58 -19.94
N GLU A 231 2.81 1.72 -19.26
CA GLU A 231 3.98 2.59 -19.02
C GLU A 231 4.87 2.07 -17.90
N ALA A 232 4.28 1.46 -16.87
CA ALA A 232 5.04 0.75 -15.84
C ALA A 232 5.83 -0.45 -16.42
N LYS A 233 5.22 -1.17 -17.38
CA LYS A 233 5.88 -2.26 -18.13
C LYS A 233 7.04 -1.74 -19.00
N ALA A 234 6.86 -0.59 -19.65
CA ALA A 234 7.89 0.05 -20.45
C ALA A 234 9.06 0.57 -19.59
N ALA A 235 8.78 1.15 -18.43
CA ALA A 235 9.80 1.60 -17.48
C ALA A 235 10.63 0.42 -16.92
N TYR A 236 9.99 -0.73 -16.67
CA TYR A 236 10.69 -1.94 -16.22
C TYR A 236 11.55 -2.56 -17.32
N ALA A 237 11.10 -2.52 -18.58
CA ALA A 237 11.85 -3.01 -19.74
C ALA A 237 13.03 -2.09 -20.13
N ALA A 238 13.00 -0.81 -19.75
CA ALA A 238 14.03 0.18 -20.04
C ALA A 238 15.18 0.21 -19.00
N VAL A 239 15.10 -0.60 -17.95
CA VAL A 239 16.22 -0.76 -17.00
C VAL A 239 17.40 -1.39 -17.77
N PRO A 240 18.58 -0.73 -17.84
CA PRO A 240 19.71 -1.29 -18.55
C PRO A 240 20.08 -2.63 -17.89
N LYS A 241 20.03 -3.71 -18.69
CA LYS A 241 20.58 -5.00 -18.27
C LYS A 241 22.03 -4.76 -17.90
N ARG A 242 22.40 -5.15 -16.68
CA ARG A 242 23.76 -5.08 -16.14
C ARG A 242 24.75 -5.48 -17.24
N PRO A 243 25.74 -4.65 -17.61
CA PRO A 243 26.73 -5.04 -18.60
C PRO A 243 27.39 -6.32 -18.10
N ALA A 244 27.45 -7.34 -18.97
CA ALA A 244 28.21 -8.55 -18.69
C ALA A 244 29.62 -8.13 -18.29
N ALA A 245 30.07 -8.58 -17.12
CA ALA A 245 31.39 -8.27 -16.62
C ALA A 245 32.42 -8.66 -17.67
N SER A 246 33.06 -7.65 -18.26
CA SER A 246 34.21 -7.80 -19.14
C SER A 246 35.32 -8.48 -18.33
N GLN A 247 35.75 -9.64 -18.80
CA GLN A 247 37.01 -10.26 -18.40
C GLN A 247 38.14 -9.26 -18.68
N GLN A 248 38.63 -8.58 -17.66
CA GLN A 248 39.95 -7.96 -17.68
C GLN A 248 40.87 -8.84 -16.86
N SER A 249 41.84 -9.40 -17.59
CA SER A 249 43.02 -10.11 -17.12
C SER A 249 43.66 -9.44 -15.91
N ALA A 250 43.80 -10.20 -14.83
CA ALA A 250 44.63 -9.85 -13.69
C ALA A 250 46.09 -9.77 -14.14
N GLU A 251 46.65 -8.57 -14.09
CA GLU A 251 48.08 -8.33 -14.15
C GLU A 251 48.70 -8.84 -12.84
N VAL A 252 49.66 -9.76 -12.98
CA VAL A 252 50.42 -10.36 -11.89
C VAL A 252 51.30 -9.27 -11.27
N ILE A 253 50.98 -8.86 -10.04
CA ILE A 253 51.90 -8.11 -9.20
C ILE A 253 52.61 -9.14 -8.30
N ASP A 254 53.87 -9.40 -8.63
CA ASP A 254 54.82 -10.10 -7.78
C ASP A 254 55.13 -9.26 -6.54
N LEU A 255 54.83 -9.78 -5.36
CA LEU A 255 55.33 -9.27 -4.08
C LEU A 255 55.85 -10.46 -3.28
N THR A 256 57.08 -10.87 -3.62
CA THR A 256 57.95 -11.56 -2.68
C THR A 256 58.57 -10.55 -1.72
N ASP A 257 58.82 -11.03 -0.49
CA ASP A 257 59.61 -10.44 0.59
C ASP A 257 58.88 -9.56 1.63
N GLY A 258 58.79 -10.08 2.87
CA GLY A 258 58.49 -9.27 4.05
C GLY A 258 57.88 -9.99 5.27
N ASP A 259 58.73 -10.67 6.04
CA ASP A 259 58.62 -10.86 7.50
C ASP A 259 57.37 -11.51 8.13
N SER A 260 57.35 -12.85 8.11
CA SER A 260 56.45 -13.71 8.88
C SER A 260 56.74 -13.80 10.40
N ASP A 261 57.75 -13.09 10.93
CA ASP A 261 58.16 -13.19 12.35
C ASP A 261 57.54 -12.14 13.31
N SER A 262 56.82 -11.15 12.79
CA SER A 262 56.24 -10.06 13.59
C SER A 262 54.86 -10.40 14.22
N LEU A 263 54.14 -11.38 13.67
CA LEU A 263 52.78 -11.75 14.11
C LEU A 263 52.75 -12.81 15.22
N ALA A 264 53.82 -13.59 15.40
CA ALA A 264 53.91 -14.59 16.47
C ALA A 264 54.25 -13.99 17.85
N LYS A 265 54.91 -12.83 17.90
CA LYS A 265 55.31 -12.16 19.16
C LYS A 265 54.19 -11.35 19.81
N LYS A 266 53.21 -10.86 19.03
CA LYS A 266 52.06 -10.08 19.55
C LYS A 266 50.93 -10.94 20.15
N ARG A 267 50.92 -12.26 19.94
CA ARG A 267 49.89 -13.17 20.50
C ARG A 267 50.23 -13.76 21.88
N ARG A 268 51.43 -13.53 22.43
CA ARG A 268 51.85 -14.05 23.75
C ARG A 268 51.75 -13.06 24.93
N LEU A 269 51.23 -11.85 24.71
CA LEU A 269 51.09 -10.82 25.75
C LEU A 269 49.64 -10.50 26.17
N ALA A 270 48.65 -11.27 25.72
CA ALA A 270 47.23 -11.04 26.03
C ALA A 270 46.57 -12.18 26.84
N LEU A 271 47.35 -12.99 27.57
CA LEU A 271 46.86 -14.07 28.43
C LEU A 271 47.50 -14.03 29.84
N ASN A 272 47.69 -12.83 30.39
CA ASN A 272 47.98 -12.62 31.81
C ASN A 272 47.46 -11.24 32.24
N ILE A 273 46.13 -11.13 32.41
CA ILE A 273 45.43 -10.34 33.44
C ILE A 273 44.13 -11.09 33.74
#